data_AF-A0A8T5XYC6-F1
#
_entry.id   AF-A0A8T5XYC6-F1
#
_cell.length_a   1.000
_cell.length_b   1.000
_cell.length_c   1.000
_cell.angle_alpha   90.00
_cell.angle_beta   90.00
_cell.angle_gamma   90.00
#
_symmetry.space_group_name_H-M   'P 1'
#
loop_
_entity.id
_entity.type
_entity.pdbx_description
1 polymer ?
#
loop_
_entity_poly.entity_id
_entity_poly.type
_entity_poly.pdbx_seq_one_letter_code
_entity_poly.pdbx_strand_id
1 'polypeptide(L)'
;MYRTWSWVEYLITLFAIIVIIKKFDKLRFKYIGVGLILISINFLSFHQRTDLKTAIIGSFVTLIGFVGGCLLTGNENRNKSLFKNLNIKALPKAFLLGILIAIPFALLNFIYFRLTIGTVQYMNVFKAALLALEPGISEEIIFRFFIMNAIFTLLDNRIKKKYIVFISFFFGIVPHSLIHFSELWISNVPAAFFMLITTSLLFGLPMAYLQYKKDLETAITFHWFIDFIRFIGGY
;
A
#
# COMPACT_ATOMS: atom_id res chain seq x y z
N MET A 1 -19.72 -13.79 1.13
CA MET A 1 -19.33 -13.34 -0.23
C MET A 1 -17.83 -13.09 -0.18
N TYR A 2 -17.00 -13.84 -0.92
CA TYR A 2 -15.55 -13.58 -0.92
C TYR A 2 -15.31 -12.21 -1.56
N ARG A 3 -14.86 -11.24 -0.76
CA ARG A 3 -14.55 -9.87 -1.20
C ARG A 3 -13.47 -9.98 -2.29
N THR A 4 -13.61 -9.26 -3.40
CA THR A 4 -12.62 -9.24 -4.51
C THR A 4 -11.18 -9.05 -4.01
N TRP A 5 -11.05 -8.28 -2.92
CA TRP A 5 -9.83 -8.12 -2.14
C TRP A 5 -9.13 -9.44 -1.77
N SER A 6 -9.85 -10.42 -1.22
CA SER A 6 -9.27 -11.68 -0.75
C SER A 6 -8.67 -12.52 -1.88
N TRP A 7 -9.29 -12.51 -3.07
CA TRP A 7 -8.73 -13.18 -4.24
C TRP A 7 -7.41 -12.55 -4.69
N VAL A 8 -7.33 -11.22 -4.64
CA VAL A 8 -6.11 -10.48 -4.97
C VAL A 8 -5.02 -10.78 -3.94
N GLU A 9 -5.34 -10.80 -2.65
CA GLU A 9 -4.40 -11.19 -1.59
C GLU A 9 -3.82 -12.59 -1.81
N TYR A 10 -4.65 -13.57 -2.18
CA TYR A 10 -4.18 -14.94 -2.46
C TYR A 10 -3.26 -15.00 -3.67
N LEU A 11 -3.62 -14.33 -4.78
CA LEU A 11 -2.79 -14.31 -5.99
C LEU A 11 -1.45 -13.63 -5.74
N ILE A 12 -1.45 -12.51 -5.03
CA ILE A 12 -0.23 -11.78 -4.66
C ILE A 12 0.63 -12.63 -3.73
N THR A 13 0.03 -13.30 -2.76
CA THR A 13 0.74 -14.20 -1.84
C THR A 13 1.42 -15.32 -2.60
N LEU A 14 0.70 -16.00 -3.49
CA LEU A 14 1.26 -17.05 -4.34
C LEU A 14 2.44 -16.54 -5.17
N PHE A 15 2.28 -15.36 -5.79
CA PHE A 15 3.33 -14.77 -6.59
C PHE A 15 4.57 -14.40 -5.76
N ALA A 16 4.37 -13.84 -4.57
CA ALA A 16 5.44 -13.48 -3.66
C ALA A 16 6.17 -14.72 -3.11
N ILE A 17 5.44 -15.82 -2.83
CA ILE A 17 6.05 -17.12 -2.47
C ILE A 17 6.93 -17.62 -3.61
N ILE A 18 6.46 -17.59 -4.86
CA ILE A 18 7.26 -18.00 -6.03
C ILE A 18 8.55 -17.18 -6.12
N VAL A 19 8.47 -15.87 -5.89
CA VAL A 19 9.65 -14.98 -5.86
C VAL A 19 10.62 -15.38 -4.74
N ILE A 20 10.10 -15.64 -3.53
CA ILE A 20 10.92 -16.02 -2.38
C ILE A 20 11.64 -17.35 -2.65
N ILE A 21 10.94 -18.35 -3.19
CA ILE A 21 11.52 -19.65 -3.56
C ILE A 21 12.63 -19.45 -4.60
N LYS A 22 12.36 -18.68 -5.66
CA LYS A 22 13.33 -18.44 -6.76
C LYS A 22 14.55 -17.61 -6.35
N LYS A 23 14.46 -16.83 -5.28
CA LYS A 23 15.52 -15.94 -4.78
C LYS A 23 15.91 -16.28 -3.34
N PHE A 24 15.71 -17.53 -2.94
CA PHE A 24 15.95 -17.98 -1.57
C PHE A 24 17.42 -17.80 -1.16
N ASP A 25 18.33 -17.96 -2.10
CA ASP A 25 19.78 -17.70 -1.97
C ASP A 25 20.11 -16.26 -1.53
N LYS A 26 19.22 -15.29 -1.83
CA LYS A 26 19.40 -13.86 -1.52
C LYS A 26 18.64 -13.43 -0.27
N LEU A 27 17.95 -14.36 0.38
CA LEU A 27 17.18 -14.08 1.59
C LEU A 27 18.13 -13.71 2.73
N ARG A 28 17.76 -12.65 3.46
CA ARG A 28 18.49 -12.20 4.65
C ARG A 28 17.55 -12.18 5.83
N PHE A 29 18.00 -12.65 6.99
CA PHE A 29 17.23 -12.67 8.23
C PHE A 29 16.65 -11.30 8.60
N LYS A 30 17.38 -10.21 8.31
CA LYS A 30 16.88 -8.85 8.54
C LYS A 30 15.57 -8.53 7.82
N TYR A 31 15.32 -9.10 6.63
CA TYR A 31 14.06 -8.87 5.91
C TYR A 31 12.88 -9.49 6.66
N ILE A 32 13.09 -10.70 7.18
CA ILE A 32 12.10 -11.42 7.98
C ILE A 32 11.88 -10.69 9.31
N GLY A 33 12.94 -10.32 10.02
CA GLY A 33 12.84 -9.62 11.31
C GLY A 33 12.07 -8.30 11.21
N VAL A 34 12.38 -7.47 10.20
CA VAL A 34 11.61 -6.25 9.93
C VAL A 34 10.17 -6.57 9.53
N GLY A 35 9.97 -7.56 8.66
CA GLY A 35 8.63 -8.01 8.28
C GLY A 35 7.79 -8.45 9.48
N LEU A 36 8.41 -9.12 10.47
CA LEU A 36 7.77 -9.53 11.72
C LEU A 36 7.38 -8.35 12.63
N ILE A 37 8.10 -7.23 12.55
CA ILE A 37 7.68 -5.99 13.22
C ILE A 37 6.48 -5.38 12.50
N LEU A 38 6.56 -5.25 11.17
CA LEU A 38 5.49 -4.67 10.36
C LEU A 38 4.19 -5.47 10.45
N ILE A 39 4.27 -6.80 10.41
CA ILE A 39 3.10 -7.69 10.58
C ILE A 39 2.47 -7.53 11.97
N SER A 40 3.27 -7.35 13.03
CA SER A 40 2.75 -7.17 14.39
C SER A 40 1.96 -5.87 14.50
N ILE A 41 2.50 -4.78 13.94
CA ILE A 41 1.81 -3.48 13.89
C ILE A 41 0.52 -3.60 13.05
N ASN A 42 0.62 -4.22 11.87
CA ASN A 42 -0.50 -4.40 10.96
C ASN A 42 -1.61 -5.24 11.60
N PHE A 43 -1.27 -6.33 12.28
CA PHE A 43 -2.21 -7.21 12.96
C PHE A 43 -2.98 -6.50 14.07
N LEU A 44 -2.28 -5.72 14.92
CA LEU A 44 -2.90 -4.94 15.99
C LEU A 44 -3.91 -3.92 15.45
N SER A 45 -3.62 -3.32 14.29
CA SER A 45 -4.56 -2.43 13.59
C SER A 45 -5.73 -3.20 12.98
N PHE A 46 -5.47 -4.28 12.23
CA PHE A 46 -6.48 -5.11 11.56
C PHE A 46 -7.52 -5.66 12.54
N HIS A 47 -7.08 -6.19 13.69
CA HIS A 47 -7.94 -6.85 14.66
C HIS A 47 -9.01 -5.91 15.25
N GLN A 48 -8.82 -4.59 15.18
CA GLN A 48 -9.82 -3.62 15.62
C GLN A 48 -11.00 -3.47 14.66
N ARG A 49 -10.85 -3.89 13.39
CA ARG A 49 -11.83 -3.67 12.31
C ARG A 49 -12.42 -4.97 11.75
N THR A 50 -11.75 -6.10 11.93
CA THR A 50 -12.17 -7.38 11.32
C THR A 50 -11.97 -8.56 12.25
N ASP A 51 -12.55 -9.70 11.87
CA ASP A 51 -12.37 -10.98 12.54
C ASP A 51 -10.89 -11.44 12.56
N LEU A 52 -10.56 -12.28 13.55
CA LEU A 52 -9.20 -12.77 13.76
C LEU A 52 -8.60 -13.46 12.52
N LYS A 53 -9.40 -14.21 11.76
CA LYS A 53 -8.90 -14.97 10.61
C LYS A 53 -8.48 -14.02 9.49
N THR A 54 -9.29 -13.02 9.16
CA THR A 54 -8.96 -12.01 8.15
C THR A 54 -7.74 -11.19 8.58
N ALA A 55 -7.64 -10.82 9.86
CA ALA A 55 -6.49 -10.12 10.40
C ALA A 55 -5.19 -10.92 10.24
N ILE A 56 -5.20 -12.22 10.53
CA ILE A 56 -4.04 -13.11 10.35
C ILE A 56 -3.65 -13.20 8.88
N ILE A 57 -4.62 -13.40 7.97
CA ILE A 57 -4.36 -13.54 6.54
C ILE A 57 -3.74 -12.27 5.97
N GLY A 58 -4.36 -11.09 6.16
CA GLY A 58 -3.84 -9.82 5.63
C GLY A 58 -2.46 -9.47 6.18
N SER A 59 -2.25 -9.78 7.46
CA SER A 59 -0.95 -9.66 8.12
C SER A 59 0.12 -10.57 7.48
N PHE A 60 -0.21 -11.84 7.24
CA PHE A 60 0.70 -12.77 6.58
C PHE A 60 1.01 -12.35 5.13
N VAL A 61 0.01 -11.92 4.37
CA VAL A 61 0.17 -11.39 3.00
C VAL A 61 1.17 -10.22 3.01
N THR A 62 1.04 -9.31 3.98
CA THR A 62 1.95 -8.17 4.15
C THR A 62 3.39 -8.62 4.40
N LEU A 63 3.61 -9.61 5.27
CA LEU A 63 4.94 -10.16 5.53
C LEU A 63 5.58 -10.75 4.27
N ILE A 64 4.86 -11.63 3.57
CA ILE A 64 5.35 -12.29 2.36
C ILE A 64 5.59 -11.25 1.25
N GLY A 65 4.69 -10.28 1.09
CA GLY A 65 4.85 -9.16 0.16
C GLY A 65 6.09 -8.32 0.46
N PHE A 66 6.33 -7.98 1.74
CA PHE A 66 7.51 -7.22 2.15
C PHE A 66 8.82 -7.97 1.87
N VAL A 67 8.89 -9.25 2.24
CA VAL A 67 10.07 -10.08 1.99
C VAL A 67 10.31 -10.24 0.49
N GLY A 68 9.26 -10.53 -0.29
CA GLY A 68 9.33 -10.59 -1.75
C GLY A 68 9.81 -9.28 -2.36
N GLY A 69 9.28 -8.14 -1.91
CA GLY A 69 9.70 -6.81 -2.38
C GLY A 69 11.17 -6.52 -2.06
N CYS A 70 11.63 -6.90 -0.88
CA CYS A 70 13.05 -6.79 -0.50
C CYS A 70 13.97 -7.60 -1.41
N LEU A 71 13.57 -8.81 -1.79
CA LEU A 71 14.32 -9.70 -2.70
C LEU A 71 14.37 -9.18 -4.14
N LEU A 72 13.32 -8.47 -4.58
CA LEU A 72 13.21 -7.89 -5.91
C LEU A 72 13.88 -6.51 -6.04
N THR A 73 14.06 -5.80 -4.92
CA THR A 73 14.70 -4.49 -4.92
C THR A 73 16.18 -4.60 -5.30
N GLY A 74 16.53 -4.33 -6.57
CA GLY A 74 17.91 -4.25 -7.08
C GLY A 74 18.59 -2.89 -6.84
N ASN A 75 19.90 -2.80 -7.10
CA ASN A 75 20.68 -1.57 -6.90
C ASN A 75 20.25 -0.42 -7.84
N GLU A 76 19.89 -0.75 -9.08
CA GLU A 76 19.46 0.22 -10.11
C GLU A 76 17.98 0.59 -10.05
N ASN A 77 17.19 -0.19 -9.31
CA ASN A 77 15.76 0.05 -9.16
C ASN A 77 15.54 1.18 -8.13
N ARG A 78 14.76 2.19 -8.53
CA ARG A 78 14.46 3.34 -7.66
C ARG A 78 13.38 3.04 -6.62
N ASN A 79 12.60 1.98 -6.82
CA ASN A 79 11.59 1.52 -5.88
C ASN A 79 12.27 0.82 -4.68
N LYS A 80 12.52 1.58 -3.62
CA LYS A 80 13.35 1.16 -2.46
C LYS A 80 12.56 1.25 -1.15
N SER A 81 13.11 0.60 -0.13
CA SER A 81 12.67 0.72 1.27
C SER A 81 13.88 1.00 2.16
N LEU A 82 13.73 1.96 3.07
CA LEU A 82 14.69 2.26 4.13
C LEU A 82 14.78 1.10 5.13
N PHE A 83 13.67 0.43 5.41
CA PHE A 83 13.61 -0.74 6.29
C PHE A 83 14.45 -1.90 5.77
N LYS A 84 14.54 -2.11 4.45
CA LYS A 84 15.44 -3.13 3.84
C LYS A 84 16.88 -3.00 4.32
N ASN A 85 17.36 -1.77 4.52
CA ASN A 85 18.73 -1.46 4.92
C ASN A 85 18.86 -1.01 6.38
N LEU A 86 17.76 -1.05 7.16
CA LEU A 86 17.72 -0.55 8.54
C LEU A 86 18.25 0.89 8.66
N ASN A 87 17.95 1.74 7.67
CA ASN A 87 18.39 3.13 7.69
C ASN A 87 17.47 3.99 8.58
N ILE A 88 17.52 3.73 9.89
CA ILE A 88 16.64 4.36 10.90
C ILE A 88 16.84 5.89 10.93
N LYS A 89 18.06 6.37 10.66
CA LYS A 89 18.38 7.81 10.64
C LYS A 89 17.59 8.58 9.58
N ALA A 90 17.18 7.93 8.50
CA ALA A 90 16.41 8.56 7.43
C ALA A 90 14.89 8.52 7.67
N LEU A 91 14.40 7.69 8.61
CA LEU A 91 12.98 7.52 8.88
C LEU A 91 12.26 8.81 9.30
N PRO A 92 12.81 9.66 10.21
CA PRO A 92 12.12 10.90 10.59
C PRO A 92 11.92 11.84 9.38
N LYS A 93 12.88 11.86 8.46
CA LYS A 93 12.79 12.67 7.24
C LYS A 93 11.73 12.12 6.28
N ALA A 94 11.69 10.80 6.08
CA ALA A 94 10.66 10.15 5.26
C ALA A 94 9.26 10.39 5.83
N PHE A 95 9.13 10.27 7.16
CA PHE A 95 7.89 10.53 7.88
C PHE A 95 7.40 11.98 7.71
N LEU A 96 8.26 12.96 8.02
CA LEU A 96 7.92 14.38 7.86
C LEU A 96 7.57 14.73 6.41
N LEU A 97 8.32 14.21 5.44
CA LEU A 97 8.04 14.44 4.03
C LEU A 97 6.69 13.84 3.62
N GLY A 98 6.38 12.63 4.07
CA GLY A 98 5.10 11.97 3.81
C GLY A 98 3.92 12.79 4.33
N ILE A 99 3.99 13.28 5.57
CA ILE A 99 2.96 14.15 6.18
C ILE A 99 2.81 15.45 5.38
N LEU A 100 3.92 16.16 5.14
CA LEU A 100 3.86 17.47 4.48
C LEU A 100 3.22 17.39 3.10
N ILE A 101 3.52 16.33 2.35
CA ILE A 101 2.92 16.12 1.02
C ILE A 101 1.47 15.63 1.15
N ALA A 102 1.12 14.89 2.21
CA ALA A 102 -0.22 14.36 2.43
C ALA A 102 -1.26 15.41 2.84
N ILE A 103 -0.87 16.51 3.50
CA ILE A 103 -1.80 17.56 3.97
C ILE A 103 -2.85 17.97 2.93
N PRO A 104 -2.50 18.39 1.70
CA PRO A 104 -3.52 18.78 0.71
C PRO A 104 -4.45 17.62 0.33
N PHE A 105 -3.92 16.40 0.22
CA PHE A 105 -4.71 15.22 -0.14
C PHE A 105 -5.62 14.76 1.01
N ALA A 106 -5.16 14.90 2.24
CA ALA A 106 -5.93 14.62 3.45
C ALA A 106 -7.13 15.57 3.56
N LEU A 107 -6.94 16.86 3.27
CA LEU A 107 -8.02 17.83 3.21
C LEU A 107 -9.03 17.52 2.10
N LEU A 108 -8.55 17.20 0.89
CA LEU A 108 -9.42 16.81 -0.23
C LEU A 108 -10.22 15.55 0.11
N ASN A 109 -9.58 14.53 0.69
CA ASN A 109 -10.21 13.29 1.08
C ASN A 109 -11.26 13.53 2.18
N PHE A 110 -10.92 14.33 3.19
CA PHE A 110 -11.84 14.72 4.25
C PHE A 110 -13.08 15.43 3.70
N ILE A 111 -12.91 16.44 2.83
CA ILE A 111 -14.05 17.14 2.21
C ILE A 111 -14.91 16.18 1.39
N TYR A 112 -14.29 15.33 0.57
CA TYR A 112 -15.00 14.35 -0.24
C TYR A 112 -15.90 13.44 0.61
N PHE A 113 -15.37 12.89 1.70
CA PHE A 113 -16.13 12.01 2.60
C PHE A 113 -17.23 12.77 3.36
N ARG A 114 -16.98 14.02 3.76
CA ARG A 114 -18.00 14.88 4.40
C ARG A 114 -19.17 15.22 3.49
N LEU A 115 -18.96 15.25 2.18
CA LEU A 115 -20.01 15.52 1.19
C LEU A 115 -20.76 14.26 0.76
N THR A 116 -20.21 13.07 0.99
CA THR A 116 -20.74 11.79 0.50
C THR A 116 -21.31 10.89 1.59
N ILE A 117 -20.81 10.99 2.82
CA ILE A 117 -21.36 10.29 3.99
C ILE A 117 -22.50 11.12 4.60
N GLY A 118 -23.59 10.45 4.98
CA GLY A 118 -24.67 11.06 5.75
C GLY A 118 -24.27 11.39 7.18
N THR A 119 -24.18 10.39 8.06
CA THR A 119 -23.90 10.60 9.49
C THR A 119 -22.40 10.49 9.80
N VAL A 120 -21.86 11.52 10.47
CA VAL A 120 -20.45 11.60 10.82
C VAL A 120 -20.17 10.78 12.08
N GLN A 121 -19.33 9.76 11.99
CA GLN A 121 -18.87 8.99 13.16
C GLN A 121 -17.47 9.41 13.60
N TYR A 122 -17.39 10.30 14.58
CA TYR A 122 -16.10 10.74 15.12
C TYR A 122 -15.38 9.61 15.84
N MET A 123 -14.07 9.49 15.58
CA MET A 123 -13.22 8.51 16.22
C MET A 123 -12.19 9.19 17.13
N ASN A 124 -11.89 8.54 18.26
CA ASN A 124 -10.78 8.96 19.11
C ASN A 124 -9.46 8.95 18.32
N VAL A 125 -8.64 9.99 18.51
CA VAL A 125 -7.37 10.23 17.80
C VAL A 125 -6.45 9.01 17.82
N PHE A 126 -6.30 8.33 18.96
CA PHE A 126 -5.43 7.16 19.07
C PHE A 126 -5.96 5.97 18.27
N LYS A 127 -7.29 5.75 18.31
CA LYS A 127 -7.93 4.68 17.54
C LYS A 127 -7.85 4.96 16.04
N ALA A 128 -8.07 6.21 15.62
CA ALA A 128 -7.93 6.63 14.23
C ALA A 128 -6.50 6.45 13.72
N ALA A 129 -5.50 6.87 14.51
CA ALA A 129 -4.09 6.71 14.18
C ALA A 129 -3.71 5.23 14.03
N LEU A 130 -4.20 4.38 14.94
CA LEU A 130 -3.91 2.95 14.92
C LEU A 130 -4.59 2.28 13.73
N LEU A 131 -5.89 2.53 13.49
CA LEU A 131 -6.63 1.95 12.35
C LEU A 131 -6.06 2.34 10.99
N ALA A 132 -5.55 3.57 10.85
CA ALA A 132 -4.93 4.04 9.61
C ALA A 132 -3.61 3.35 9.29
N LEU A 133 -2.95 2.69 10.26
CA LEU A 133 -1.68 2.00 10.02
C LEU A 133 -1.87 0.79 9.11
N GLU A 134 -3.01 0.11 9.21
CA GLU A 134 -3.28 -1.08 8.39
C GLU A 134 -3.25 -0.79 6.89
N PRO A 135 -4.14 0.07 6.34
CA PRO A 135 -4.13 0.33 4.91
C PRO A 135 -2.82 1.02 4.49
N GLY A 136 -2.30 1.92 5.33
CA GLY A 136 -1.04 2.61 5.06
C GLY A 136 0.17 1.67 4.94
N ILE A 137 0.23 0.58 5.71
CA ILE A 137 1.35 -0.38 5.66
C ILE A 137 1.08 -1.46 4.62
N SER A 138 -0.07 -2.14 4.71
CA SER A 138 -0.41 -3.31 3.92
C SER A 138 -0.49 -2.98 2.43
N GLU A 139 -1.27 -1.96 2.07
CA GLU A 139 -1.53 -1.62 0.66
C GLU A 139 -0.27 -1.09 -0.04
N GLU A 140 0.55 -0.32 0.67
CA GLU A 140 1.82 0.19 0.13
C GLU A 140 2.85 -0.92 -0.05
N ILE A 141 2.95 -1.86 0.89
CA ILE A 141 3.84 -3.02 0.76
C ILE A 141 3.41 -3.90 -0.42
N ILE A 142 2.11 -4.17 -0.53
CA ILE A 142 1.58 -5.08 -1.54
C ILE A 142 1.70 -4.46 -2.94
N PHE A 143 1.08 -3.29 -3.15
CA PHE A 143 0.94 -2.75 -4.50
C PHE A 143 2.13 -1.89 -4.92
N ARG A 144 2.66 -1.06 -4.01
CA ARG A 144 3.69 -0.06 -4.36
C ARG A 144 5.08 -0.63 -4.23
N PHE A 145 5.32 -1.46 -3.22
CA PHE A 145 6.62 -2.09 -3.04
C PHE A 145 6.73 -3.39 -3.82
N PHE A 146 5.92 -4.40 -3.54
CA PHE A 146 6.08 -5.73 -4.14
C PHE A 146 5.71 -5.75 -5.63
N ILE A 147 4.49 -5.39 -6.00
CA ILE A 147 4.02 -5.49 -7.39
C ILE A 147 4.85 -4.62 -8.34
N MET A 148 5.09 -3.35 -8.00
CA MET A 148 5.94 -2.49 -8.85
C MET A 148 7.36 -3.06 -9.00
N ASN A 149 7.98 -3.57 -7.91
CA ASN A 149 9.31 -4.21 -8.01
C ASN A 149 9.29 -5.48 -8.86
N ALA A 150 8.20 -6.25 -8.81
CA ALA A 150 8.03 -7.43 -9.64
C ALA A 150 7.97 -7.07 -11.12
N ILE A 151 7.18 -6.06 -11.49
CA ILE A 151 7.13 -5.56 -12.88
C ILE A 151 8.49 -5.01 -13.32
N PHE A 152 9.18 -4.23 -12.48
CA PHE A 152 10.53 -3.77 -12.78
C PHE A 152 11.46 -4.95 -13.07
N THR A 153 11.42 -6.00 -12.26
CA THR A 153 12.28 -7.18 -12.41
C THR A 153 11.93 -8.02 -13.64
N LEU A 154 10.64 -8.21 -13.93
CA LEU A 154 10.18 -9.02 -15.05
C LEU A 154 10.51 -8.39 -16.42
N LEU A 155 10.42 -7.06 -16.49
CA LEU A 155 10.62 -6.29 -17.72
C LEU A 155 12.03 -5.71 -17.86
N ASP A 156 12.89 -5.88 -16.86
CA ASP A 156 14.26 -5.39 -16.87
C ASP A 156 15.02 -5.89 -18.10
N ASN A 157 15.73 -5.00 -18.79
CA ASN A 157 16.43 -5.25 -20.05
C ASN A 157 15.59 -5.79 -21.23
N ARG A 158 14.26 -5.89 -21.10
CA ARG A 158 13.36 -6.34 -22.18
C ARG A 158 12.74 -5.20 -22.98
N ILE A 159 12.50 -4.06 -22.33
CA ILE A 159 11.89 -2.87 -22.94
C ILE A 159 12.54 -1.58 -22.41
N LYS A 160 12.25 -0.44 -23.04
CA LYS A 160 12.78 0.86 -22.60
C LYS A 160 12.26 1.20 -21.18
N LYS A 161 13.16 1.73 -20.33
CA LYS A 161 12.90 2.07 -18.93
C LYS A 161 11.63 2.90 -18.69
N LYS A 162 11.31 3.84 -19.58
CA LYS A 162 10.09 4.67 -19.47
C LYS A 162 8.79 3.84 -19.51
N TYR A 163 8.76 2.78 -20.31
CA TYR A 163 7.60 1.89 -20.40
C TYR A 163 7.51 0.98 -19.19
N ILE A 164 8.65 0.50 -18.66
CA ILE A 164 8.67 -0.26 -17.40
C ILE A 164 8.07 0.58 -16.27
N VAL A 165 8.49 1.85 -16.13
CA VAL A 165 7.93 2.75 -15.12
C VAL A 165 6.43 2.92 -15.30
N PHE A 166 5.96 3.19 -16.52
CA PHE A 166 4.54 3.34 -16.81
C PHE A 166 3.73 2.09 -16.46
N ILE A 167 4.18 0.91 -16.89
CA ILE A 167 3.51 -0.37 -16.63
C ILE A 167 3.54 -0.68 -15.12
N SER A 168 4.66 -0.46 -14.44
CA SER A 168 4.74 -0.64 -12.98
C SER A 168 3.74 0.26 -12.26
N PHE A 169 3.62 1.53 -12.67
CA PHE A 169 2.65 2.46 -12.08
C PHE A 169 1.22 1.99 -12.35
N PHE A 170 0.90 1.58 -13.58
CA PHE A 170 -0.42 1.05 -13.90
C PHE A 170 -0.80 -0.12 -12.99
N PHE A 171 0.06 -1.14 -12.87
CA PHE A 171 -0.23 -2.31 -12.03
C PHE A 171 -0.18 -2.04 -10.52
N GLY A 172 0.59 -1.04 -10.09
CA GLY A 172 0.61 -0.59 -8.69
C GLY A 172 -0.57 0.30 -8.29
N ILE A 173 -1.36 0.80 -9.25
CA ILE A 173 -2.43 1.78 -9.01
C ILE A 173 -3.80 1.24 -9.41
N VAL A 174 -3.97 0.87 -10.68
CA VAL A 174 -5.29 0.62 -11.28
C VAL A 174 -5.94 -0.64 -10.70
N PRO A 175 -5.26 -1.80 -10.61
CA PRO A 175 -5.83 -2.97 -9.95
C PRO A 175 -6.24 -2.70 -8.50
N HIS A 176 -5.44 -1.92 -7.76
CA HIS A 176 -5.75 -1.52 -6.40
C HIS A 176 -7.02 -0.65 -6.30
N SER A 177 -7.19 0.33 -7.18
CA SER A 177 -8.42 1.14 -7.18
C SER A 177 -9.64 0.31 -7.62
N LEU A 178 -9.48 -0.62 -8.57
CA LEU A 178 -10.58 -1.46 -9.06
C LEU A 178 -11.21 -2.32 -7.96
N ILE A 179 -10.39 -2.91 -7.08
CA ILE A 179 -10.85 -3.85 -6.05
C ILE A 179 -11.67 -3.18 -4.94
N HIS A 180 -11.53 -1.86 -4.76
CA HIS A 180 -12.32 -1.08 -3.81
C HIS A 180 -13.76 -0.82 -4.30
N PHE A 181 -14.01 -0.86 -5.62
CA PHE A 181 -15.29 -0.48 -6.21
C PHE A 181 -16.04 -1.63 -6.90
N SER A 182 -15.74 -2.89 -6.55
CA SER A 182 -16.28 -4.07 -7.25
C SER A 182 -17.81 -4.11 -7.34
N GLU A 183 -18.51 -3.62 -6.31
CA GLU A 183 -19.97 -3.55 -6.32
C GLU A 183 -20.51 -2.40 -7.18
N LEU A 184 -19.79 -1.27 -7.21
CA LEU A 184 -20.15 -0.10 -8.01
C LEU A 184 -20.09 -0.41 -9.51
N TRP A 185 -19.19 -1.31 -9.93
CA TRP A 185 -19.13 -1.82 -11.30
C TRP A 185 -20.40 -2.56 -11.73
N ILE A 186 -21.16 -3.11 -10.79
CA ILE A 186 -22.42 -3.82 -11.06
C ILE A 186 -23.59 -2.85 -10.97
N SER A 187 -23.60 -1.98 -9.95
CA SER A 187 -24.75 -1.11 -9.65
C SER A 187 -24.76 0.22 -10.40
N ASN A 188 -23.60 0.81 -10.71
CA ASN A 188 -23.49 2.11 -11.37
C ASN A 188 -22.12 2.27 -12.09
N VAL A 189 -22.04 1.76 -13.33
CA VAL A 189 -20.82 1.77 -14.14
C VAL A 189 -20.22 3.17 -14.35
N PRO A 190 -20.99 4.23 -14.69
CA PRO A 190 -20.43 5.57 -14.81
C PRO A 190 -19.77 6.08 -13.52
N ALA A 191 -20.41 5.87 -12.37
CA ALA A 191 -19.81 6.22 -11.08
C ALA A 191 -18.55 5.40 -10.78
N ALA A 192 -18.53 4.10 -11.15
CA ALA A 192 -17.35 3.26 -11.00
C ALA A 192 -16.16 3.78 -11.80
N PHE A 193 -16.36 4.20 -13.05
CA PHE A 193 -15.31 4.83 -13.85
C PHE A 193 -14.82 6.14 -13.22
N PHE A 194 -15.73 7.00 -12.78
CA PHE A 194 -15.37 8.25 -12.10
C PHE A 194 -14.51 7.98 -10.86
N MET A 195 -14.93 7.04 -10.01
CA MET A 195 -14.19 6.66 -8.80
C MET A 195 -12.85 6.02 -9.12
N LEU A 196 -12.77 5.15 -10.13
CA LEU A 196 -11.51 4.56 -10.57
C LEU A 196 -10.52 5.64 -10.97
N ILE A 197 -10.93 6.57 -11.85
CA ILE A 197 -10.07 7.63 -12.37
C ILE A 197 -9.62 8.56 -11.25
N THR A 198 -10.57 9.06 -10.45
CA THR A 198 -10.27 10.03 -9.39
C THR A 198 -9.39 9.42 -8.30
N THR A 199 -9.67 8.22 -7.81
CA THR A 199 -8.82 7.59 -6.80
C THR A 199 -7.46 7.18 -7.32
N SER A 200 -7.38 6.73 -8.59
CA SER A 200 -6.09 6.41 -9.21
C SER A 200 -5.22 7.66 -9.36
N LEU A 201 -5.78 8.79 -9.79
CA LEU A 201 -5.02 10.02 -10.04
C LEU A 201 -4.72 10.81 -8.77
N LEU A 202 -5.70 10.95 -7.86
CA LEU A 202 -5.57 11.78 -6.66
C LEU A 202 -4.86 11.06 -5.52
N PHE A 203 -4.98 9.74 -5.40
CA PHE A 203 -4.39 9.01 -4.26
C PHE A 203 -3.34 8.00 -4.73
N GLY A 204 -3.69 7.12 -5.66
CA GLY A 204 -2.81 6.05 -6.10
C GLY A 204 -1.52 6.54 -6.80
N LEU A 205 -1.63 7.53 -7.68
CA LEU A 205 -0.50 8.08 -8.43
C LEU A 205 0.51 8.81 -7.54
N PRO A 206 0.11 9.71 -6.61
CA PRO A 206 1.03 10.29 -5.64
C PRO A 206 1.76 9.24 -4.80
N MET A 207 1.06 8.22 -4.29
CA MET A 207 1.67 7.14 -3.51
C MET A 207 2.72 6.37 -4.32
N ALA A 208 2.38 5.93 -5.53
CA ALA A 208 3.30 5.24 -6.42
C ALA A 208 4.51 6.12 -6.83
N TYR A 209 4.28 7.42 -7.02
CA TYR A 209 5.33 8.38 -7.32
C TYR A 209 6.29 8.58 -6.13
N LEU A 210 5.75 8.73 -4.92
CA LEU A 210 6.55 8.84 -3.70
C LEU A 210 7.38 7.58 -3.47
N GLN A 211 6.78 6.39 -3.59
CA GLN A 211 7.48 5.11 -3.54
C GLN A 211 8.65 5.06 -4.55
N TYR A 212 8.39 5.47 -5.79
CA TYR A 212 9.38 5.39 -6.88
C TYR A 212 10.50 6.43 -6.76
N LYS A 213 10.23 7.61 -6.19
CA LYS A 213 11.19 8.72 -6.12
C LYS A 213 11.90 8.86 -4.78
N LYS A 214 11.29 8.35 -3.70
CA LYS A 214 11.78 8.44 -2.33
C LYS A 214 12.01 7.03 -1.80
N ASP A 215 11.00 6.47 -1.15
CA ASP A 215 11.05 5.17 -0.48
C ASP A 215 9.64 4.76 -0.03
N LEU A 216 9.53 3.50 0.40
CA LEU A 216 8.31 2.90 0.94
C LEU A 216 7.78 3.65 2.16
N GLU A 217 8.66 4.09 3.05
CA GLU A 217 8.28 4.67 4.33
C GLU A 217 7.62 6.04 4.15
N THR A 218 8.07 6.82 3.15
CA THR A 218 7.42 8.07 2.74
C THR A 218 6.02 7.79 2.18
N ALA A 219 5.83 6.73 1.38
CA ALA A 219 4.53 6.36 0.82
C ALA A 219 3.56 5.84 1.89
N ILE A 220 4.04 4.97 2.79
CA ILE A 220 3.29 4.51 3.98
C ILE A 220 2.82 5.71 4.80
N THR A 221 3.72 6.65 5.09
CA THR A 221 3.36 7.81 5.93
C THR A 221 2.36 8.72 5.23
N PHE A 222 2.52 8.94 3.92
CA PHE A 222 1.58 9.72 3.13
C PHE A 222 0.17 9.13 3.18
N HIS A 223 0.07 7.82 2.95
CA HIS A 223 -1.21 7.10 2.96
C HIS A 223 -1.81 7.09 4.37
N TRP A 224 -1.04 6.67 5.37
CA TRP A 224 -1.46 6.67 6.77
C TRP A 224 -2.03 8.01 7.20
N PHE A 225 -1.39 9.12 6.83
CA PHE A 225 -1.84 10.46 7.24
C PHE A 225 -3.18 10.86 6.61
N ILE A 226 -3.42 10.51 5.34
CA ILE A 226 -4.70 10.76 4.67
C ILE A 226 -5.83 10.02 5.40
N ASP A 227 -5.61 8.73 5.66
CA ASP A 227 -6.61 7.88 6.31
C ASP A 227 -6.82 8.26 7.78
N PHE A 228 -5.75 8.68 8.47
CA PHE A 228 -5.82 9.20 9.83
C PHE A 228 -6.74 10.43 9.94
N ILE A 229 -6.55 11.42 9.06
CA ILE A 229 -7.39 12.62 9.03
C ILE A 229 -8.84 12.27 8.66
N ARG A 230 -9.04 11.36 7.69
CA ARG A 230 -10.37 10.84 7.35
C ARG A 230 -11.06 10.22 8.57
N PHE A 231 -10.38 9.35 9.31
CA PHE A 231 -10.96 8.63 10.44
C PHE A 231 -11.25 9.53 11.65
N ILE A 232 -10.45 10.56 11.91
CA ILE A 232 -10.82 11.58 12.91
C ILE A 232 -12.04 12.36 12.45
N GLY A 233 -12.05 12.73 11.18
CA GLY A 233 -13.06 13.60 10.58
C GLY A 233 -14.45 12.97 10.39
N GLY A 234 -14.52 11.65 10.54
CA GLY A 234 -15.70 10.82 10.43
C GLY A 234 -15.74 10.05 9.11
N TYR A 235 -15.84 8.74 9.24
CA TYR A 235 -15.97 7.74 8.19
C TYR A 235 -17.11 6.77 8.54
#